data_AF-A0A7J7SEH8-F1
#
_entry.id   AF-A0A7J7SEH8-F1
#
_cell.length_a   1.000
_cell.length_b   1.000
_cell.length_c   1.000
_cell.angle_alpha   90.00
_cell.angle_beta   90.00
_cell.angle_gamma   90.00
#
_symmetry.space_group_name_H-M   'P 1'
#
loop_
_entity.id
_entity.type
_entity.pdbx_description
1 polymer ?
#
loop_
_entity_poly.entity_id
_entity_poly.type
_entity_poly.pdbx_seq_one_letter_code
_entity_poly.pdbx_strand_id
1 'polypeptide(L)'
;MGSADSKLNFRKAVIQLTTKTQPVEATDDAFWDQFWADTATSVQDVFALVPAAEIRAVREESPSNLATLCYKAVEKLVQGAESGCHSEKEKQIVLNCSRLLTRVLPYIFEDPDWRGFFWSTVPGAGRGEGEDDDENARPLAESLLLAIADLLFCPEFTVQSHRRSTVDLAEDMHSLDSCEYIWEAGVGFAHSPQPNYIHDTNRTELLKLLLTCFSEAMYLPPAPDSDGSNPWVQFFCSTENRHALPLFTSLLNTVCAYDPVGYGIPYNHLLFSTTWFLFSAAQNHHLVFFLLEVFNNIIQYQFDGNSNLVYAIIRKRSVFHQLANLPSDPPAIHKALQRRRKAPEPLSRSGSQEGASMEGSRPAAPAEPGTLKTSLVATPGIDKLTEKSQVSEDGTLRSLEPAPPQSPEDGSPADEEPSPTWREQRRPSSASASGQWSPTPEWVLSWKAKLPLQTIMRLLQVLVPQVEKICIDKGLTDESEILRFLQHGTLVGLLPVPHPILIRKYQANSGTAMWFRTYMWGVIYLRNVDPPVWYDTDVKLFEIQRV
;
A
#
# COMPACT_ATOMS: atom_id res chain seq x y z
N MET A 1 16.25 -39.77 2.84
CA MET A 1 16.08 -39.79 4.31
C MET A 1 16.21 -38.39 4.95
N GLY A 2 16.14 -37.26 4.22
CA GLY A 2 16.74 -35.99 4.70
C GLY A 2 15.84 -34.82 5.11
N SER A 3 14.50 -34.90 5.02
CA SER A 3 13.62 -33.75 5.33
C SER A 3 12.98 -33.80 6.73
N ALA A 4 12.67 -34.98 7.25
CA ALA A 4 12.08 -35.12 8.59
C ALA A 4 13.12 -34.88 9.69
N ASP A 5 14.33 -35.40 9.52
CA ASP A 5 15.43 -35.23 10.49
C ASP A 5 15.94 -33.78 10.55
N SER A 6 15.97 -33.07 9.41
CA SER A 6 16.35 -31.65 9.37
C SER A 6 15.32 -30.75 10.06
N LYS A 7 14.01 -30.98 9.82
CA LYS A 7 12.94 -30.27 10.56
C LYS A 7 13.00 -30.55 12.07
N LEU A 8 13.32 -31.79 12.48
CA LEU A 8 13.49 -32.14 13.88
C LEU A 8 14.70 -31.43 14.50
N ASN A 9 15.83 -31.35 13.80
CA ASN A 9 17.01 -30.63 14.26
C ASN A 9 16.74 -29.13 14.38
N PHE A 10 16.10 -28.53 13.37
CA PHE A 10 15.65 -27.14 13.43
C PHE A 10 14.78 -26.88 14.66
N ARG A 11 13.77 -27.74 14.91
CA ARG A 11 12.89 -27.61 16.08
C ARG A 11 13.66 -27.72 17.40
N LYS A 12 14.61 -28.65 17.49
CA LYS A 12 15.47 -28.79 18.68
C LYS A 12 16.33 -27.55 18.89
N ALA A 13 16.89 -26.97 17.82
CA ALA A 13 17.67 -25.75 17.88
C ALA A 13 16.84 -24.58 18.43
N VAL A 14 15.59 -24.41 17.97
CA VAL A 14 14.65 -23.39 18.50
C VAL A 14 14.44 -23.55 20.02
N ILE A 15 14.19 -24.77 20.50
CA ILE A 15 14.02 -25.05 21.94
C ILE A 15 15.31 -24.78 22.73
N GLN A 16 16.47 -25.05 22.13
CA GLN A 16 17.77 -24.79 22.75
C GLN A 16 18.07 -23.30 22.94
N LEU A 17 17.41 -22.40 22.19
CA LEU A 17 17.57 -20.96 22.38
C LEU A 17 17.08 -20.45 23.74
N THR A 18 16.12 -21.13 24.38
CA THR A 18 15.57 -20.77 25.70
C THR A 18 16.02 -21.69 26.83
N THR A 19 16.28 -22.96 26.53
CA THR A 19 16.54 -23.97 27.57
C THR A 19 18.00 -24.02 28.06
N LYS A 20 18.95 -23.45 27.32
CA LYS A 20 20.35 -23.39 27.77
C LYS A 20 20.53 -22.29 28.81
N THR A 21 21.10 -22.64 29.97
CA THR A 21 21.37 -21.70 31.07
C THR A 21 22.43 -20.65 30.74
N GLN A 22 23.22 -20.86 29.68
CA GLN A 22 24.18 -19.91 29.16
C GLN A 22 23.85 -19.57 27.70
N PRO A 23 24.13 -18.32 27.26
CA PRO A 23 24.00 -17.94 25.86
C PRO A 23 24.81 -18.88 24.96
N VAL A 24 24.27 -19.19 23.78
CA VAL A 24 25.03 -19.95 22.78
C VAL A 24 26.11 -19.04 22.19
N GLU A 25 27.34 -19.54 22.11
CA GLU A 25 28.45 -18.78 21.56
C GLU A 25 28.19 -18.39 20.10
N ALA A 26 28.46 -17.13 19.74
CA ALA A 26 28.28 -16.65 18.37
C ALA A 26 29.20 -17.37 17.36
N THR A 27 30.29 -18.00 17.82
CA THR A 27 31.24 -18.77 17.01
C THR A 27 30.83 -20.24 16.82
N ASP A 28 29.76 -20.71 17.46
CA ASP A 28 29.25 -22.07 17.29
C ASP A 28 28.46 -22.19 15.97
N ASP A 29 29.16 -22.09 14.83
CA ASP A 29 28.55 -22.13 13.50
C ASP A 29 27.78 -23.45 13.25
N ALA A 30 28.21 -24.56 13.88
CA ALA A 30 27.49 -25.84 13.79
C ALA A 30 26.10 -25.79 14.45
N PHE A 31 25.93 -25.00 15.51
CA PHE A 31 24.61 -24.73 16.09
C PHE A 31 23.80 -23.82 15.17
N TRP A 32 24.35 -22.68 14.76
CA TRP A 32 23.63 -21.66 14.01
C TRP A 32 23.23 -22.12 12.60
N ASP A 33 24.07 -22.93 11.93
CA ASP A 33 23.78 -23.45 10.60
C ASP A 33 22.53 -24.36 10.54
N GLN A 34 22.07 -24.89 11.68
CA GLN A 34 20.81 -25.66 11.75
C GLN A 34 19.58 -24.83 11.36
N PHE A 35 19.66 -23.49 11.47
CA PHE A 35 18.55 -22.60 11.12
C PHE A 35 18.43 -22.31 9.61
N TRP A 36 19.50 -22.48 8.82
CA TRP A 36 19.49 -22.09 7.39
C TRP A 36 20.22 -23.03 6.43
N ALA A 37 21.24 -23.78 6.84
CA ALA A 37 22.07 -24.58 5.94
C ALA A 37 21.50 -25.99 5.66
N ASP A 38 20.87 -26.61 6.65
CA ASP A 38 20.53 -28.04 6.61
C ASP A 38 19.05 -28.35 6.30
N THR A 39 18.22 -27.31 6.15
CA THR A 39 16.77 -27.49 6.04
C THR A 39 16.20 -26.77 4.82
N ALA A 40 15.59 -27.51 3.89
CA ALA A 40 14.69 -26.93 2.90
C ALA A 40 13.32 -26.66 3.56
N THR A 41 13.26 -25.69 4.49
CA THR A 41 12.04 -25.29 5.19
C THR A 41 11.23 -24.34 4.31
N SER A 42 9.97 -24.67 4.03
CA SER A 42 9.07 -23.67 3.45
C SER A 42 8.76 -22.57 4.48
N VAL A 43 8.20 -21.45 4.02
CA VAL A 43 7.75 -20.40 4.95
C VAL A 43 6.69 -20.93 5.94
N GLN A 44 5.82 -21.84 5.50
CA GLN A 44 4.84 -22.49 6.37
C GLN A 44 5.51 -23.37 7.43
N ASP A 45 6.60 -24.08 7.06
CA ASP A 45 7.37 -24.86 8.03
C ASP A 45 7.99 -23.97 9.11
N VAL A 46 8.56 -22.82 8.74
CA VAL A 46 9.13 -21.87 9.73
C VAL A 46 8.06 -21.37 10.69
N PHE A 47 6.88 -21.00 10.19
CA PHE A 47 5.77 -20.54 11.05
C PHE A 47 5.23 -21.64 11.97
N ALA A 48 5.26 -22.90 11.53
CA ALA A 48 4.86 -24.04 12.36
C ALA A 48 5.92 -24.43 13.40
N LEU A 49 7.21 -24.36 13.05
CA LEU A 49 8.33 -24.80 13.89
C LEU A 49 8.84 -23.72 14.86
N VAL A 50 8.47 -22.45 14.64
CA VAL A 50 8.82 -21.31 15.50
C VAL A 50 7.53 -20.62 16.04
N PRO A 51 6.90 -21.19 17.09
CA PRO A 51 5.66 -20.65 17.66
C PRO A 51 5.86 -19.27 18.33
N ALA A 52 4.80 -18.47 18.36
CA ALA A 52 4.81 -17.12 18.93
C ALA A 52 5.29 -17.07 20.39
N ALA A 53 4.81 -18.02 21.20
CA ALA A 53 5.18 -18.13 22.61
C ALA A 53 6.68 -18.35 22.80
N GLU A 54 7.33 -19.10 21.91
CA GLU A 54 8.76 -19.38 22.01
C GLU A 54 9.59 -18.17 21.60
N ILE A 55 9.17 -17.41 20.59
CA ILE A 55 9.88 -16.18 20.21
C ILE A 55 9.85 -15.18 21.37
N ARG A 56 8.70 -15.02 22.04
CA ARG A 56 8.58 -14.19 23.25
C ARG A 56 9.42 -14.72 24.40
N ALA A 57 9.41 -16.03 24.63
CA ALA A 57 10.27 -16.66 25.64
C ALA A 57 11.76 -16.43 25.36
N VAL A 58 12.24 -16.56 24.11
CA VAL A 58 13.63 -16.24 23.78
C VAL A 58 13.91 -14.75 24.01
N ARG A 59 13.00 -13.87 23.60
CA ARG A 59 13.14 -12.41 23.81
C ARG A 59 13.28 -12.04 25.30
N GLU A 60 12.49 -12.67 26.16
CA GLU A 60 12.38 -12.34 27.59
C GLU A 60 13.40 -13.09 28.46
N GLU A 61 13.61 -14.38 28.20
CA GLU A 61 14.45 -15.27 29.02
C GLU A 61 15.88 -15.38 28.48
N SER A 62 16.11 -15.12 27.19
CA SER A 62 17.42 -15.30 26.53
C SER A 62 17.67 -14.25 25.42
N PRO A 63 17.60 -12.93 25.73
CA PRO A 63 17.69 -11.86 24.74
C PRO A 63 19.00 -11.88 23.93
N SER A 64 20.11 -12.31 24.53
CA SER A 64 21.39 -12.48 23.82
C SER A 64 21.31 -13.49 22.69
N ASN A 65 20.62 -14.62 22.88
CA ASN A 65 20.45 -15.65 21.86
C ASN A 65 19.60 -15.13 20.70
N LEU A 66 18.54 -14.35 21.00
CA LEU A 66 17.73 -13.70 19.97
C LEU A 66 18.54 -12.68 19.16
N ALA A 67 19.34 -11.86 19.84
CA ALA A 67 20.22 -10.88 19.19
C ALA A 67 21.23 -11.57 18.27
N THR A 68 21.90 -12.63 18.73
CA THR A 68 22.84 -13.41 17.91
C THR A 68 22.15 -14.10 16.73
N LEU A 69 20.94 -14.63 16.91
CA LEU A 69 20.16 -15.22 15.82
C LEU A 69 19.87 -14.19 14.72
N CYS A 70 19.41 -12.99 15.09
CA CYS A 70 19.16 -11.90 14.16
C CYS A 70 20.44 -11.45 13.46
N TYR A 71 21.52 -11.25 14.21
CA TYR A 71 22.82 -10.86 13.66
C TYR A 71 23.30 -11.86 12.61
N LYS A 72 23.36 -13.14 12.96
CA LYS A 72 23.80 -14.21 12.04
C LYS A 72 22.91 -14.33 10.81
N ALA A 73 21.59 -14.20 10.97
CA ALA A 73 20.67 -14.24 9.84
C ALA A 73 20.90 -13.06 8.87
N VAL A 74 21.14 -11.85 9.38
CA VAL A 74 21.50 -10.69 8.55
C VAL A 74 22.88 -10.89 7.90
N GLU A 75 23.87 -11.40 8.64
CA GLU A 75 25.20 -11.73 8.13
C GLU A 75 25.13 -12.67 6.92
N LYS A 76 24.29 -13.72 6.98
CA LYS A 76 24.08 -14.63 5.86
C LYS A 76 23.39 -13.98 4.66
N LEU A 77 22.48 -13.02 4.86
CA LEU A 77 21.87 -12.26 3.77
C LEU A 77 22.89 -11.35 3.08
N VAL A 78 23.74 -10.67 3.86
CA VAL A 78 24.84 -9.84 3.33
C VAL A 78 25.82 -10.70 2.53
N GLN A 79 26.26 -11.84 3.07
CA GLN A 79 27.13 -12.80 2.36
C GLN A 79 26.49 -13.29 1.05
N GLY A 80 25.17 -13.56 1.07
CA GLY A 80 24.42 -13.95 -0.14
C GLY A 80 24.35 -12.84 -1.19
N ALA A 81 24.20 -11.59 -0.76
CA ALA A 81 24.20 -10.42 -1.64
C ALA A 81 25.57 -10.19 -2.27
N GLU A 82 26.64 -10.19 -1.46
CA GLU A 82 28.03 -9.99 -1.91
C GLU A 82 28.50 -11.08 -2.88
N SER A 83 28.11 -12.33 -2.63
CA SER A 83 28.46 -13.48 -3.47
C SER A 83 27.59 -13.61 -4.72
N GLY A 84 26.49 -12.86 -4.84
CA GLY A 84 25.53 -13.03 -5.95
C GLY A 84 24.85 -14.40 -6.01
N CYS A 85 24.73 -15.09 -4.87
CA CYS A 85 23.99 -16.35 -4.74
C CYS A 85 24.34 -17.41 -5.81
N HIS A 86 25.63 -17.64 -6.06
CA HIS A 86 26.11 -18.50 -7.14
C HIS A 86 25.71 -19.97 -7.00
N SER A 87 25.53 -20.47 -5.77
CA SER A 87 25.14 -21.84 -5.50
C SER A 87 23.68 -21.98 -5.04
N GLU A 88 23.06 -23.11 -5.35
CA GLU A 88 21.70 -23.42 -4.85
C GLU A 88 21.66 -23.46 -3.31
N LYS A 89 22.77 -23.83 -2.67
CA LYS A 89 22.90 -23.81 -1.22
C LYS A 89 22.81 -22.39 -0.66
N GLU A 90 23.50 -21.43 -1.27
CA GLU A 90 23.43 -20.02 -0.85
C GLU A 90 22.04 -19.43 -1.07
N LYS A 91 21.41 -19.71 -2.22
CA LYS A 91 20.02 -19.31 -2.49
C LYS A 91 19.07 -19.81 -1.40
N GLN A 92 19.21 -21.08 -1.00
CA GLN A 92 18.38 -21.66 0.06
C GLN A 92 18.66 -21.03 1.43
N ILE A 93 19.93 -20.77 1.77
CA ILE A 93 20.33 -20.09 3.02
C ILE A 93 19.68 -18.70 3.08
N VAL A 94 19.78 -17.91 2.02
CA VAL A 94 19.18 -16.57 1.91
C VAL A 94 17.67 -16.63 2.11
N LEU A 95 16.98 -17.57 1.47
CA LEU A 95 15.53 -17.73 1.64
C LEU A 95 15.16 -18.14 3.07
N ASN A 96 15.91 -19.06 3.68
CA ASN A 96 15.67 -19.49 5.05
C ASN A 96 15.88 -18.37 6.08
N CYS A 97 16.96 -17.60 5.96
CA CYS A 97 17.19 -16.41 6.77
C CYS A 97 16.07 -15.39 6.57
N SER A 98 15.62 -15.19 5.32
CA SER A 98 14.52 -14.28 5.01
C SER A 98 13.21 -14.68 5.69
N ARG A 99 12.86 -15.97 5.64
CA ARG A 99 11.68 -16.55 6.30
C ARG A 99 11.76 -16.44 7.82
N LEU A 100 12.93 -16.72 8.40
CA LEU A 100 13.16 -16.64 9.84
C LEU A 100 13.02 -15.20 10.35
N LEU A 101 13.66 -14.23 9.70
CA LEU A 101 13.54 -12.82 10.07
C LEU A 101 12.11 -12.30 9.89
N THR A 102 11.43 -12.69 8.81
CA THR A 102 10.00 -12.38 8.60
C THR A 102 9.14 -12.88 9.76
N ARG A 103 9.48 -14.04 10.33
CA ARG A 103 8.77 -14.63 11.47
C ARG A 103 9.10 -13.93 12.80
N VAL A 104 10.34 -13.51 13.00
CA VAL A 104 10.86 -13.03 14.30
C VAL A 104 10.66 -11.52 14.51
N LEU A 105 10.92 -10.70 13.49
CA LEU A 105 10.87 -9.23 13.58
C LEU A 105 9.56 -8.67 14.17
N PRO A 106 8.36 -9.16 13.82
CA PRO A 106 7.10 -8.71 14.42
C PRO A 106 7.11 -8.73 15.95
N TYR A 107 7.70 -9.77 16.56
CA TYR A 107 7.78 -9.94 18.01
C TYR A 107 8.87 -9.08 18.64
N ILE A 108 9.91 -8.71 17.90
CA ILE A 108 10.91 -7.74 18.37
C ILE A 108 10.25 -6.36 18.50
N PHE A 109 9.41 -5.97 17.53
CA PHE A 109 8.74 -4.66 17.55
C PHE A 109 7.66 -4.49 18.63
N GLU A 110 7.14 -5.58 19.20
CA GLU A 110 6.20 -5.52 20.33
C GLU A 110 6.80 -4.82 21.55
N ASP A 111 8.11 -4.99 21.75
CA ASP A 111 8.88 -4.55 22.91
C ASP A 111 9.64 -3.25 22.61
N PRO A 112 9.30 -2.13 23.27
CA PRO A 112 10.00 -0.86 23.11
C PRO A 112 11.51 -0.92 23.37
N ASP A 113 11.97 -1.81 24.25
CA ASP A 113 13.39 -1.91 24.64
C ASP A 113 14.26 -2.41 23.46
N TRP A 114 13.64 -3.08 22.50
CA TRP A 114 14.31 -3.60 21.31
C TRP A 114 14.35 -2.63 20.12
N ARG A 115 13.68 -1.47 20.17
CA ARG A 115 13.61 -0.53 19.02
C ARG A 115 14.98 -0.06 18.54
N GLY A 116 15.90 0.16 19.47
CA GLY A 116 17.25 0.59 19.15
C GLY A 116 18.16 -0.52 18.62
N PHE A 117 17.81 -1.79 18.80
CA PHE A 117 18.71 -2.92 18.52
C PHE A 117 19.18 -2.94 17.06
N PHE A 118 18.27 -2.89 16.09
CA PHE A 118 18.64 -2.90 14.67
C PHE A 118 19.32 -1.60 14.21
N TRP A 119 19.11 -0.49 14.92
CA TRP A 119 19.73 0.80 14.61
C TRP A 119 21.04 1.02 15.36
N SER A 120 21.49 0.03 16.14
CA SER A 120 22.79 0.02 16.79
C SER A 120 23.85 -0.61 15.88
N THR A 121 25.09 -0.13 16.02
CA THR A 121 26.26 -0.73 15.39
C THR A 121 26.67 -1.97 16.19
N VAL A 122 27.06 -3.04 15.50
CA VAL A 122 27.44 -4.29 16.15
C VAL A 122 28.92 -4.22 16.52
N PRO A 123 29.29 -4.37 17.80
CA PRO A 123 30.70 -4.37 18.21
C PRO A 123 31.46 -5.50 17.52
N GLY A 124 32.57 -5.17 16.84
CA GLY A 124 33.42 -6.15 16.15
C GLY A 124 32.96 -6.56 14.73
N ALA A 125 32.01 -5.85 14.13
CA ALA A 125 31.65 -6.02 12.72
C ALA A 125 32.68 -5.41 11.74
N GLY A 126 33.59 -4.57 12.23
CA GLY A 126 34.80 -4.18 11.50
C GLY A 126 35.75 -5.38 11.41
N ARG A 127 35.82 -6.04 10.26
CA ARG A 127 36.88 -7.01 9.96
C ARG A 127 38.18 -6.24 9.69
N GLY A 128 38.77 -5.67 10.75
CA GLY A 128 40.07 -5.00 10.72
C GLY A 128 40.57 -4.80 12.14
N GLU A 129 41.79 -5.25 12.44
CA GLU A 129 42.47 -5.04 13.74
C GLU A 129 42.89 -3.56 13.94
N GLY A 130 42.04 -2.59 13.60
CA GLY A 130 42.30 -1.15 13.71
C GLY A 130 41.20 -0.43 14.47
N GLU A 131 41.57 0.42 15.43
CA GLU A 131 40.65 1.25 16.22
C GLU A 131 39.83 2.26 15.38
N ASP A 132 40.22 2.49 14.12
CA ASP A 132 39.52 3.39 13.17
C ASP A 132 38.33 2.73 12.44
N ASP A 133 38.18 1.40 12.47
CA ASP A 133 37.15 0.66 11.69
C ASP A 133 35.76 0.64 12.39
N ASP A 134 35.72 0.89 13.70
CA ASP A 134 34.49 0.90 14.51
C ASP A 134 33.67 2.20 14.33
N GLU A 135 34.29 3.31 13.92
CA GLU A 135 33.58 4.58 13.63
C GLU A 135 32.72 4.51 12.35
N ASN A 136 33.02 3.57 11.44
CA ASN A 136 32.30 3.37 10.18
C ASN A 136 31.36 2.14 10.20
N ALA A 137 31.19 1.49 11.36
CA ALA A 137 30.34 0.33 11.48
C ALA A 137 28.88 0.69 11.14
N ARG A 138 28.32 0.02 10.13
CA ARG A 138 26.94 0.25 9.68
C ARG A 138 25.92 -0.39 10.63
N PRO A 139 24.80 0.27 10.96
CA PRO A 139 23.71 -0.34 11.73
C PRO A 139 23.16 -1.61 11.07
N LEU A 140 22.69 -2.55 11.90
CA LEU A 140 22.15 -3.84 11.41
C LEU A 140 20.96 -3.67 10.46
N ALA A 141 20.10 -2.68 10.71
CA ALA A 141 18.96 -2.31 9.87
C ALA A 141 19.39 -1.93 8.46
N GLU A 142 20.43 -1.10 8.35
CA GLU A 142 20.94 -0.62 7.08
C GLU A 142 21.55 -1.76 6.27
N SER A 143 22.37 -2.60 6.92
CA SER A 143 22.95 -3.81 6.30
C SER A 143 21.87 -4.77 5.81
N LEU A 144 20.82 -5.00 6.60
CA LEU A 144 19.68 -5.83 6.19
C LEU A 144 18.95 -5.24 4.99
N LEU A 145 18.61 -3.94 5.03
CA LEU A 145 17.85 -3.28 3.97
C LEU A 145 18.62 -3.23 2.65
N LEU A 146 19.93 -2.96 2.69
CA LEU A 146 20.78 -2.98 1.50
C LEU A 146 20.95 -4.39 0.95
N ALA A 147 21.18 -5.40 1.80
CA ALA A 147 21.27 -6.79 1.35
C ALA A 147 19.98 -7.26 0.68
N ILE A 148 18.80 -6.92 1.23
CA ILE A 148 17.51 -7.22 0.57
C ILE A 148 17.43 -6.53 -0.79
N ALA A 149 17.85 -5.27 -0.87
CA ALA A 149 17.80 -4.47 -2.09
C ALA A 149 18.71 -5.05 -3.20
N ASP A 150 19.94 -5.43 -2.86
CA ASP A 150 20.86 -6.13 -3.77
C ASP A 150 20.27 -7.48 -4.23
N LEU A 151 19.76 -8.27 -3.28
CA LEU A 151 19.17 -9.59 -3.57
C LEU A 151 17.93 -9.51 -4.47
N LEU A 152 17.15 -8.41 -4.43
CA LEU A 152 15.98 -8.18 -5.29
C LEU A 152 16.35 -7.95 -6.76
N PHE A 153 17.61 -7.63 -7.05
CA PHE A 153 18.16 -7.46 -8.40
C PHE A 153 19.34 -8.40 -8.69
N CYS A 154 19.52 -9.44 -7.88
CA CYS A 154 20.59 -10.41 -8.04
C CYS A 154 20.37 -11.32 -9.27
N PRO A 155 21.29 -11.30 -10.26
CA PRO A 155 21.20 -12.16 -11.44
C PRO A 155 21.13 -13.65 -11.08
N GLU A 156 20.34 -14.40 -11.83
CA GLU A 156 20.07 -15.84 -11.66
C GLU A 156 19.46 -16.25 -10.30
N PHE A 157 19.10 -15.27 -9.46
CA PHE A 157 18.36 -15.46 -8.21
C PHE A 157 16.98 -14.79 -8.27
N THR A 158 16.93 -13.51 -8.64
CA THR A 158 15.69 -12.73 -8.75
C THR A 158 15.55 -12.03 -10.09
N VAL A 159 16.59 -11.93 -10.92
CA VAL A 159 16.50 -11.36 -12.28
C VAL A 159 17.29 -12.22 -13.27
N GLN A 160 16.93 -12.16 -14.55
CA GLN A 160 17.63 -12.90 -15.59
C GLN A 160 18.92 -12.15 -15.96
N SER A 161 20.09 -12.82 -16.01
CA SER A 161 21.32 -12.19 -16.51
C SER A 161 21.22 -11.87 -18.00
N HIS A 162 21.70 -10.70 -18.40
CA HIS A 162 21.74 -10.24 -19.79
C HIS A 162 22.94 -10.79 -20.59
N ARG A 163 23.95 -11.37 -19.92
CA ARG A 163 25.16 -11.85 -20.59
C ARG A 163 25.08 -13.35 -20.90
N ARG A 164 24.88 -13.67 -22.18
CA ARG A 164 25.09 -15.03 -22.70
C ARG A 164 26.58 -15.39 -22.57
N SER A 165 26.94 -16.11 -21.51
CA SER A 165 28.02 -17.12 -21.46
C SER A 165 29.17 -16.88 -22.45
N THR A 166 29.91 -15.80 -22.29
CA THR A 166 31.25 -15.69 -22.86
C THR A 166 32.14 -15.10 -21.78
N VAL A 167 32.91 -16.00 -21.15
CA VAL A 167 33.82 -15.80 -20.02
C VAL A 167 33.11 -15.75 -18.65
N ASP A 168 33.40 -16.74 -17.80
CA ASP A 168 32.99 -16.89 -16.39
C ASP A 168 33.57 -15.78 -15.49
N LEU A 169 33.26 -14.53 -15.80
CA LEU A 169 33.50 -13.42 -14.89
C LEU A 169 32.18 -13.16 -14.18
N ALA A 170 32.11 -13.55 -12.90
CA ALA A 170 30.99 -13.20 -12.03
C ALA A 170 30.70 -11.70 -12.18
N GLU A 171 29.44 -11.34 -12.40
CA GLU A 171 29.04 -9.94 -12.40
C GLU A 171 29.34 -9.38 -11.01
N ASP A 172 30.20 -8.36 -10.94
CA ASP A 172 30.48 -7.67 -9.70
C ASP A 172 29.19 -6.97 -9.25
N MET A 173 28.59 -7.47 -8.17
CA MET A 173 27.31 -7.01 -7.63
C MET A 173 27.33 -5.50 -7.40
N HIS A 174 28.47 -4.94 -6.98
CA HIS A 174 28.61 -3.51 -6.70
C HIS A 174 28.58 -2.64 -7.96
N SER A 175 28.85 -3.22 -9.14
CA SER A 175 28.82 -2.53 -10.44
C SER A 175 27.48 -2.65 -11.18
N LEU A 176 26.55 -3.45 -10.65
CA LEU A 176 25.27 -3.75 -11.31
C LEU A 176 24.39 -2.49 -11.44
N ASP A 177 23.98 -2.16 -12.67
CA ASP A 177 22.95 -1.15 -12.91
C ASP A 177 21.56 -1.82 -12.91
N SER A 178 20.85 -1.71 -11.79
CA SER A 178 19.52 -2.31 -11.65
C SER A 178 18.46 -1.68 -12.56
N CYS A 179 18.72 -0.53 -13.18
CA CYS A 179 17.82 0.03 -14.19
C CYS A 179 17.73 -0.86 -15.44
N GLU A 180 18.72 -1.73 -15.69
CA GLU A 180 18.66 -2.72 -16.78
C GLU A 180 17.77 -3.92 -16.44
N TYR A 181 17.42 -4.10 -15.16
CA TYR A 181 16.76 -5.29 -14.63
C TYR A 181 15.34 -5.02 -14.11
N ILE A 182 14.64 -4.04 -14.69
CA ILE A 182 13.25 -3.72 -14.32
C ILE A 182 12.34 -4.92 -14.59
N TRP A 183 11.47 -5.23 -13.62
CA TRP A 183 10.72 -6.49 -13.63
C TRP A 183 9.58 -6.56 -14.64
N GLU A 184 9.03 -5.40 -15.05
CA GLU A 184 7.92 -5.32 -16.00
C GLU A 184 8.04 -4.07 -16.88
N ALA A 185 7.52 -4.16 -18.11
CA ALA A 185 7.44 -3.02 -19.02
C ALA A 185 6.56 -1.90 -18.46
N GLY A 186 6.92 -0.66 -18.75
CA GLY A 186 6.17 0.52 -18.33
C GLY A 186 7.06 1.76 -18.28
N VAL A 187 6.98 2.50 -17.17
CA VAL A 187 7.79 3.70 -16.96
C VAL A 187 9.27 3.32 -17.00
N GLY A 188 10.05 4.02 -17.82
CA GLY A 188 11.51 3.84 -17.92
C GLY A 188 11.97 2.53 -18.58
N PHE A 189 11.07 1.62 -18.98
CA PHE A 189 11.46 0.31 -19.52
C PHE A 189 10.45 -0.21 -20.56
N ALA A 190 10.90 -0.51 -21.78
CA ALA A 190 9.99 -0.75 -22.90
C ALA A 190 9.55 -2.21 -23.09
N HIS A 191 10.29 -3.18 -22.54
CA HIS A 191 10.05 -4.60 -22.80
C HIS A 191 10.00 -5.38 -21.49
N SER A 192 9.02 -6.26 -21.33
CA SER A 192 8.99 -7.13 -20.14
C SER A 192 10.05 -8.23 -20.28
N PRO A 193 10.79 -8.56 -19.21
CA PRO A 193 11.65 -9.74 -19.20
C PRO A 193 10.82 -11.02 -19.34
N GLN A 194 11.49 -12.14 -19.64
CA GLN A 194 10.80 -13.44 -19.69
C GLN A 194 10.27 -13.81 -18.30
N PRO A 195 8.99 -14.23 -18.18
CA PRO A 195 8.43 -14.66 -16.90
C PRO A 195 9.22 -15.81 -16.30
N ASN A 196 9.55 -15.72 -15.01
CA ASN A 196 10.25 -16.77 -14.28
C ASN A 196 9.65 -16.92 -12.89
N TYR A 197 8.88 -17.99 -12.69
CA TYR A 197 8.17 -18.27 -11.44
C TYR A 197 9.10 -18.37 -10.22
N ILE A 198 10.32 -18.87 -10.40
CA ILE A 198 11.28 -19.00 -9.29
C ILE A 198 11.75 -17.61 -8.87
N HIS A 199 12.09 -16.74 -9.83
CA HIS A 199 12.46 -15.36 -9.56
C HIS A 199 11.33 -14.61 -8.85
N ASP A 200 10.08 -14.78 -9.31
CA ASP A 200 8.91 -14.14 -8.69
C ASP A 200 8.66 -14.64 -7.27
N THR A 201 8.88 -15.94 -7.02
CA THR A 201 8.79 -16.52 -5.68
C THR A 201 9.86 -15.94 -4.75
N ASN A 202 11.12 -15.87 -5.21
CA ASN A 202 12.23 -15.32 -4.43
C ASN A 202 12.03 -13.84 -4.12
N ARG A 203 11.63 -13.04 -5.13
CA ARG A 203 11.26 -11.62 -4.94
C ARG A 203 10.14 -11.49 -3.92
N THR A 204 9.12 -12.34 -3.97
CA THR A 204 8.00 -12.30 -3.04
C THR A 204 8.44 -12.52 -1.60
N GLU A 205 9.37 -13.44 -1.34
CA GLU A 205 9.90 -13.67 0.01
C GLU A 205 10.72 -12.49 0.52
N LEU A 206 11.59 -11.92 -0.33
CA LEU A 206 12.38 -10.73 0.01
C LEU A 206 11.49 -9.49 0.24
N LEU A 207 10.46 -9.29 -0.58
CA LEU A 207 9.49 -8.21 -0.41
C LEU A 207 8.65 -8.39 0.86
N LYS A 208 8.32 -9.64 1.24
CA LYS A 208 7.67 -9.93 2.52
C LYS A 208 8.57 -9.56 3.70
N LEU A 209 9.86 -9.89 3.64
CA LEU A 209 10.81 -9.46 4.66
C LEU A 209 10.93 -7.93 4.72
N LEU A 210 11.07 -7.26 3.57
CA LEU A 210 11.13 -5.81 3.47
C LEU A 210 9.89 -5.13 4.10
N LEU A 211 8.71 -5.64 3.76
CA LEU A 211 7.45 -5.16 4.33
C LEU A 211 7.37 -5.42 5.83
N THR A 212 7.95 -6.52 6.31
CA THR A 212 8.05 -6.82 7.74
C THR A 212 8.94 -5.81 8.45
N CYS A 213 10.10 -5.43 7.90
CA CYS A 213 10.94 -4.35 8.44
C CYS A 213 10.17 -3.03 8.58
N PHE A 214 9.36 -2.68 7.58
CA PHE A 214 8.55 -1.46 7.61
C PHE A 214 7.39 -1.51 8.62
N SER A 215 7.04 -2.69 9.14
CA SER A 215 5.87 -2.87 10.01
C SER A 215 6.05 -2.38 11.44
N GLU A 216 7.22 -1.86 11.84
CA GLU A 216 7.45 -1.27 13.17
C GLU A 216 6.36 -0.24 13.53
N ALA A 217 5.90 0.55 12.55
CA ALA A 217 4.83 1.53 12.74
C ALA A 217 3.49 0.94 13.21
N MET A 218 3.25 -0.37 13.02
CA MET A 218 2.06 -1.06 13.51
C MET A 218 2.09 -1.29 15.03
N TYR A 219 3.28 -1.29 15.64
CA TYR A 219 3.50 -1.53 17.07
C TYR A 219 3.61 -0.23 17.88
N LEU A 220 3.33 0.90 17.23
CA LEU A 220 3.25 2.22 17.83
C LEU A 220 1.78 2.64 17.95
N PRO A 221 1.35 3.24 19.07
CA PRO A 221 0.01 3.79 19.18
C PRO A 221 -0.17 4.98 18.20
N PRO A 222 -1.38 5.24 17.71
CA PRO A 222 -1.65 6.38 16.83
C PRO A 222 -1.49 7.70 17.61
N ALA A 223 -0.33 8.34 17.50
CA ALA A 223 -0.06 9.65 18.12
C ALA A 223 -0.16 10.80 17.10
N PRO A 224 -0.88 11.90 17.40
CA PRO A 224 -1.08 13.04 16.48
C PRO A 224 0.21 13.82 16.18
N ASP A 225 1.18 13.78 17.10
CA ASP A 225 2.45 14.52 17.03
C ASP A 225 3.66 13.60 16.83
N SER A 226 3.45 12.37 16.33
CA SER A 226 4.58 11.53 15.92
C SER A 226 5.12 12.03 14.58
N ASP A 227 5.98 13.05 14.66
CA ASP A 227 6.85 13.53 13.58
C ASP A 227 7.89 12.46 13.15
N GLY A 228 7.92 11.33 13.86
CA GLY A 228 8.72 10.15 13.55
C GLY A 228 8.31 9.51 12.23
N SER A 229 8.96 9.95 11.17
CA SER A 229 9.18 9.15 9.97
C SER A 229 9.67 7.76 10.37
N ASN A 230 9.15 6.70 9.74
CA ASN A 230 9.61 5.34 10.00
C ASN A 230 11.08 5.24 9.54
N PRO A 231 12.06 5.00 10.44
CA PRO A 231 13.47 5.04 10.07
C PRO A 231 13.82 3.98 9.03
N TRP A 232 13.13 2.82 9.04
CA TRP A 232 13.32 1.77 8.03
C TRP A 232 12.96 2.25 6.63
N VAL A 233 11.80 2.91 6.51
CA VAL A 233 11.32 3.45 5.23
C VAL A 233 12.19 4.63 4.80
N GLN A 234 12.55 5.51 5.74
CA GLN A 234 13.38 6.68 5.46
C GLN A 234 14.76 6.28 4.92
N PHE A 235 15.43 5.32 5.57
CA PHE A 235 16.71 4.82 5.09
C PHE A 235 16.56 4.09 3.76
N PHE A 236 15.57 3.20 3.63
CA PHE A 236 15.37 2.43 2.40
C PHE A 236 15.12 3.32 1.17
N CYS A 237 14.45 4.45 1.35
CA CYS A 237 14.19 5.44 0.29
C CYS A 237 15.27 6.53 0.18
N SER A 238 16.36 6.44 0.95
CA SER A 238 17.46 7.40 0.90
C SER A 238 18.36 7.18 -0.31
N THR A 239 19.27 8.14 -0.56
CA THR A 239 20.29 8.04 -1.62
C THR A 239 21.31 6.94 -1.39
N GLU A 240 21.43 6.41 -0.16
CA GLU A 240 22.32 5.29 0.16
C GLU A 240 21.84 3.97 -0.48
N ASN A 241 20.55 3.86 -0.82
CA ASN A 241 20.01 2.71 -1.51
C ASN A 241 19.90 2.97 -3.03
N ARG A 242 20.93 2.55 -3.78
CA ARG A 242 20.97 2.65 -5.25
C ARG A 242 19.80 1.94 -5.96
N HIS A 243 19.16 0.96 -5.32
CA HIS A 243 18.07 0.18 -5.91
C HIS A 243 16.68 0.78 -5.65
N ALA A 244 16.56 1.85 -4.85
CA ALA A 244 15.26 2.42 -4.50
C ALA A 244 14.44 2.82 -5.73
N LEU A 245 15.06 3.51 -6.69
CA LEU A 245 14.40 3.93 -7.94
C LEU A 245 14.07 2.73 -8.87
N PRO A 246 14.99 1.80 -9.16
CA PRO A 246 14.69 0.58 -9.90
C PRO A 246 13.57 -0.25 -9.28
N LEU A 247 13.54 -0.40 -7.95
CA LEU A 247 12.50 -1.15 -7.26
C LEU A 247 11.15 -0.44 -7.35
N PHE A 248 11.11 0.88 -7.12
CA PHE A 248 9.90 1.67 -7.28
C PHE A 248 9.33 1.51 -8.70
N THR A 249 10.18 1.63 -9.71
CA THR A 249 9.81 1.49 -11.13
C THR A 249 9.28 0.09 -11.41
N SER A 250 9.96 -0.95 -10.92
CA SER A 250 9.55 -2.36 -11.09
C SER A 250 8.20 -2.65 -10.44
N LEU A 251 7.98 -2.20 -9.20
CA LEU A 251 6.71 -2.37 -8.49
C LEU A 251 5.58 -1.60 -9.18
N LEU A 252 5.83 -0.35 -9.59
CA LEU A 252 4.86 0.47 -10.30
C LEU A 252 4.44 -0.18 -11.62
N ASN A 253 5.40 -0.63 -12.42
CA ASN A 253 5.14 -1.30 -13.69
C ASN A 253 4.38 -2.61 -13.46
N THR A 254 4.76 -3.41 -12.46
CA THR A 254 4.06 -4.66 -12.11
C THR A 254 2.61 -4.40 -11.72
N VAL A 255 2.33 -3.39 -10.89
CA VAL A 255 0.97 -3.04 -10.47
C VAL A 255 0.15 -2.52 -11.66
N CYS A 256 0.75 -1.73 -12.54
CA CYS A 256 0.09 -1.18 -13.72
C CYS A 256 -0.16 -2.23 -14.81
N ALA A 257 0.73 -3.21 -14.95
CA ALA A 257 0.60 -4.34 -15.86
C ALA A 257 -0.30 -5.45 -15.29
N TYR A 258 -0.61 -5.43 -13.99
CA TYR A 258 -1.46 -6.44 -13.36
C TYR A 258 -2.87 -6.41 -13.95
N ASP A 259 -3.14 -7.42 -14.76
CA ASP A 259 -4.40 -7.61 -15.42
C ASP A 259 -5.04 -8.96 -15.05
N PRO A 260 -5.78 -9.04 -13.94
CA PRO A 260 -6.33 -10.30 -13.46
C PRO A 260 -7.44 -10.88 -14.36
N VAL A 261 -7.97 -10.13 -15.35
CA VAL A 261 -9.16 -10.52 -16.13
C VAL A 261 -9.12 -10.05 -17.60
N GLY A 262 -8.16 -9.24 -18.04
CA GLY A 262 -8.18 -8.57 -19.36
C GLY A 262 -8.60 -7.08 -19.31
N TYR A 263 -8.75 -6.48 -18.13
CA TYR A 263 -9.42 -5.20 -17.87
C TYR A 263 -8.57 -4.12 -17.18
N GLY A 264 -7.32 -4.41 -16.81
CA GLY A 264 -6.49 -3.49 -16.01
C GLY A 264 -6.97 -3.32 -14.56
N ILE A 265 -6.27 -2.45 -13.83
CA ILE A 265 -6.24 -2.33 -12.36
C ILE A 265 -7.60 -2.58 -11.65
N PRO A 266 -7.70 -3.58 -10.75
CA PRO A 266 -8.94 -4.01 -10.08
C PRO A 266 -9.31 -3.18 -8.84
N TYR A 267 -8.89 -1.91 -8.75
CA TYR A 267 -9.39 -1.02 -7.71
C TYR A 267 -10.74 -0.46 -8.15
N ASN A 268 -11.75 -1.20 -7.71
CA ASN A 268 -13.17 -0.95 -7.83
C ASN A 268 -13.51 0.50 -7.43
N HIS A 269 -13.57 1.38 -8.44
CA HIS A 269 -14.02 2.78 -8.46
C HIS A 269 -15.49 2.96 -8.05
N LEU A 270 -16.09 1.94 -7.43
CA LEU A 270 -17.50 1.86 -7.03
C LEU A 270 -17.75 2.28 -5.57
N LEU A 271 -16.77 2.79 -4.83
CA LEU A 271 -17.00 3.24 -3.44
C LEU A 271 -17.59 4.65 -3.37
N PHE A 272 -17.09 5.60 -4.16
CA PHE A 272 -17.38 7.03 -3.95
C PHE A 272 -18.71 7.53 -4.53
N SER A 273 -19.26 6.88 -5.56
CA SER A 273 -20.51 7.30 -6.22
C SER A 273 -21.76 6.59 -5.71
N THR A 274 -21.62 5.65 -4.76
CA THR A 274 -22.76 4.96 -4.19
C THR A 274 -23.59 5.92 -3.33
N THR A 275 -24.91 5.86 -3.47
CA THR A 275 -25.84 6.75 -2.76
C THR A 275 -25.69 6.68 -1.24
N TRP A 276 -25.40 5.48 -0.69
CA TRP A 276 -25.17 5.34 0.75
C TRP A 276 -23.91 6.07 1.21
N PHE A 277 -22.83 6.02 0.41
CA PHE A 277 -21.57 6.67 0.74
C PHE A 277 -21.73 8.19 0.62
N LEU A 278 -22.29 8.67 -0.50
CA LEU A 278 -22.57 10.09 -0.72
C LEU A 278 -23.38 10.71 0.41
N PHE A 279 -24.39 9.99 0.91
CA PHE A 279 -25.29 10.48 1.96
C PHE A 279 -24.75 10.25 3.38
N SER A 280 -23.58 9.61 3.55
CA SER A 280 -23.05 9.26 4.87
C SER A 280 -22.26 10.38 5.56
N ALA A 281 -21.77 11.38 4.82
CA ALA A 281 -21.15 12.57 5.40
C ALA A 281 -21.40 13.82 4.52
N ALA A 282 -21.47 14.99 5.18
CA ALA A 282 -21.73 16.28 4.54
C ALA A 282 -20.77 16.58 3.39
N GLN A 283 -19.53 16.10 3.48
CA GLN A 283 -18.48 16.44 2.53
C GLN A 283 -18.24 15.41 1.42
N ASN A 284 -18.86 14.22 1.48
CA ASN A 284 -18.55 13.13 0.56
C ASN A 284 -18.87 13.44 -0.91
N HIS A 285 -19.83 14.33 -1.15
CA HIS A 285 -20.17 14.77 -2.50
C HIS A 285 -18.98 15.45 -3.22
N HIS A 286 -18.10 16.14 -2.50
CA HIS A 286 -16.89 16.76 -3.07
C HIS A 286 -15.95 15.74 -3.73
N LEU A 287 -15.87 14.51 -3.22
CA LEU A 287 -15.04 13.47 -3.83
C LEU A 287 -15.50 13.12 -5.25
N VAL A 288 -16.82 13.13 -5.47
CA VAL A 288 -17.40 12.93 -6.79
C VAL A 288 -17.17 14.14 -7.70
N PHE A 289 -17.21 15.37 -7.16
CA PHE A 289 -16.82 16.55 -7.93
C PHE A 289 -15.38 16.43 -8.46
N PHE A 290 -14.42 16.12 -7.58
CA PHE A 290 -13.02 15.98 -7.99
C PHE A 290 -12.82 14.85 -9.00
N LEU A 291 -13.49 13.71 -8.80
CA LEU A 291 -13.39 12.58 -9.73
C LEU A 291 -13.96 12.92 -11.12
N LEU A 292 -15.13 13.57 -11.17
CA LEU A 292 -15.73 14.00 -12.43
C LEU A 292 -14.88 15.06 -13.13
N GLU A 293 -14.25 15.96 -12.38
CA GLU A 293 -13.32 16.95 -12.94
C GLU A 293 -12.08 16.28 -13.55
N VAL A 294 -11.52 15.26 -12.90
CA VAL A 294 -10.42 14.46 -13.48
C VAL A 294 -10.87 13.81 -14.78
N PHE A 295 -12.03 13.17 -14.81
CA PHE A 295 -12.56 12.56 -16.04
C PHE A 295 -12.80 13.60 -17.14
N ASN A 296 -13.38 14.75 -16.82
CA ASN A 296 -13.60 15.83 -17.78
C ASN A 296 -12.28 16.35 -18.37
N ASN A 297 -11.27 16.58 -17.52
CA ASN A 297 -9.95 17.00 -17.96
C ASN A 297 -9.30 15.98 -18.90
N ILE A 298 -9.35 14.69 -18.55
CA ILE A 298 -8.80 13.63 -19.42
C ILE A 298 -9.55 13.57 -20.75
N ILE A 299 -10.89 13.63 -20.73
CA ILE A 299 -11.72 13.62 -21.95
C ILE A 299 -11.44 14.85 -22.83
N GLN A 300 -11.24 16.04 -22.25
CA GLN A 300 -11.05 17.27 -23.00
C GLN A 300 -9.63 17.45 -23.54
N TYR A 301 -8.62 17.02 -22.77
CA TYR A 301 -7.21 17.35 -23.06
C TYR A 301 -6.35 16.15 -23.45
N GLN A 302 -6.78 14.93 -23.12
CA GLN A 302 -5.96 13.71 -23.26
C GLN A 302 -6.78 12.52 -23.78
N PHE A 303 -7.79 12.78 -24.61
CA PHE A 303 -8.67 11.74 -25.17
C PHE A 303 -7.88 10.65 -25.91
N ASP A 304 -7.03 11.05 -26.85
CA ASP A 304 -6.28 10.16 -27.75
C ASP A 304 -5.41 9.16 -26.97
N GLY A 305 -4.78 9.61 -25.88
CA GLY A 305 -3.94 8.79 -25.01
C GLY A 305 -4.69 7.94 -23.99
N ASN A 306 -6.00 8.12 -23.81
CA ASN A 306 -6.78 7.50 -22.72
C ASN A 306 -8.06 6.79 -23.21
N SER A 307 -7.98 6.15 -24.37
CA SER A 307 -9.08 5.36 -24.96
C SER A 307 -9.66 4.28 -24.02
N ASN A 308 -8.83 3.66 -23.17
CA ASN A 308 -9.28 2.68 -22.18
C ASN A 308 -10.21 3.29 -21.12
N LEU A 309 -9.90 4.50 -20.62
CA LEU A 309 -10.77 5.20 -19.67
C LEU A 309 -12.11 5.56 -20.34
N VAL A 310 -12.06 6.07 -21.57
CA VAL A 310 -13.26 6.41 -22.35
C VAL A 310 -14.13 5.18 -22.57
N TYR A 311 -13.52 4.05 -22.94
CA TYR A 311 -14.20 2.78 -23.11
C TYR A 311 -14.86 2.31 -21.80
N ALA A 312 -14.16 2.41 -20.68
CA ALA A 312 -14.70 2.11 -19.35
C ALA A 312 -15.91 3.01 -19.01
N ILE A 313 -15.84 4.31 -19.32
CA ILE A 313 -16.94 5.26 -19.15
C ILE A 313 -18.16 4.84 -20.00
N ILE A 314 -17.96 4.46 -21.27
CA ILE A 314 -19.02 3.97 -22.17
C ILE A 314 -19.69 2.71 -21.61
N ARG A 315 -18.90 1.73 -21.12
CA ARG A 315 -19.43 0.51 -20.51
C ARG A 315 -20.17 0.76 -19.21
N LYS A 316 -19.73 1.75 -18.42
CA LYS A 316 -20.32 2.12 -17.13
C LYS A 316 -21.30 3.30 -17.24
N ARG A 317 -21.81 3.61 -18.44
CA ARG A 317 -22.75 4.72 -18.71
C ARG A 317 -23.92 4.80 -17.72
N SER A 318 -24.44 3.65 -17.28
CA SER A 318 -25.55 3.58 -16.31
C SER A 318 -25.22 4.26 -14.99
N VAL A 319 -23.96 4.23 -14.53
CA VAL A 319 -23.51 4.89 -13.29
C VAL A 319 -23.60 6.41 -13.42
N PHE A 320 -23.17 6.97 -14.55
CA PHE A 320 -23.25 8.41 -14.81
C PHE A 320 -24.69 8.89 -14.97
N HIS A 321 -25.55 8.08 -15.62
CA HIS A 321 -26.98 8.37 -15.68
C HIS A 321 -27.67 8.29 -14.31
N GLN A 322 -27.26 7.35 -13.45
CA GLN A 322 -27.75 7.27 -12.07
C GLN A 322 -27.28 8.47 -11.24
N LEU A 323 -26.04 8.92 -11.45
CA LEU A 323 -25.48 10.08 -10.76
C LEU A 323 -26.17 11.39 -11.19
N ALA A 324 -26.47 11.56 -12.48
CA ALA A 324 -27.28 12.68 -12.98
C ALA A 324 -28.70 12.67 -12.37
N ASN A 325 -29.26 11.48 -12.15
CA ASN A 325 -30.60 11.27 -11.62
C ASN A 325 -30.62 10.88 -10.14
N LEU A 326 -29.64 11.36 -9.34
CA LEU A 326 -29.58 11.05 -7.91
C LEU A 326 -30.91 11.32 -7.21
N PRO A 327 -31.43 10.38 -6.41
CA PRO A 327 -32.67 10.60 -5.69
C PRO A 327 -32.46 11.69 -4.62
N SER A 328 -33.39 12.63 -4.55
CA SER A 328 -33.40 13.74 -3.58
C SER A 328 -34.58 13.65 -2.61
N ASP A 329 -35.47 12.67 -2.78
CA ASP A 329 -36.64 12.49 -1.93
C ASP A 329 -36.27 11.85 -0.58
N PRO A 330 -36.93 12.25 0.53
CA PRO A 330 -36.67 11.69 1.87
C PRO A 330 -36.69 10.15 1.96
N PRO A 331 -37.65 9.42 1.36
CA PRO A 331 -37.68 7.96 1.48
C PRO A 331 -36.52 7.28 0.75
N ALA A 332 -36.07 7.78 -0.40
CA ALA A 332 -34.90 7.25 -1.09
C ALA A 332 -33.58 7.52 -0.35
N ILE A 333 -33.42 8.71 0.23
CA ILE A 333 -32.26 9.05 1.07
C ILE A 333 -32.20 8.09 2.28
N HIS A 334 -33.31 7.89 2.97
CA HIS A 334 -33.40 6.98 4.11
C HIS A 334 -33.13 5.51 3.70
N LYS A 335 -33.68 5.06 2.57
CA LYS A 335 -33.43 3.70 2.01
C LYS A 335 -31.96 3.49 1.65
N ALA A 336 -31.30 4.50 1.08
CA ALA A 336 -29.87 4.43 0.77
C ALA A 336 -29.01 4.29 2.02
N LEU A 337 -29.32 5.03 3.08
CA LEU A 337 -28.62 4.92 4.37
C LEU A 337 -28.87 3.57 5.07
N GLN A 338 -30.07 2.99 4.93
CA GLN A 338 -30.38 1.67 5.49
C GLN A 338 -29.63 0.52 4.81
N ARG A 339 -29.20 0.67 3.54
CA ARG A 339 -28.36 -0.33 2.87
C ARG A 339 -27.00 -0.55 3.55
N ARG A 340 -26.51 0.43 4.34
CA ARG A 340 -25.31 0.28 5.19
C ARG A 340 -25.49 -0.79 6.28
N ARG A 341 -26.73 -0.99 6.78
CA ARG A 341 -27.02 -1.96 7.86
C ARG A 341 -27.18 -3.39 7.38
N LYS A 342 -27.45 -3.61 6.09
CA LYS A 342 -27.47 -4.94 5.47
C LYS A 342 -26.18 -5.14 4.68
N ALA A 343 -25.16 -5.70 5.32
CA ALA A 343 -24.10 -6.37 4.57
C ALA A 343 -24.72 -7.47 3.68
N PRO A 344 -24.12 -7.84 2.54
CA PRO A 344 -24.63 -8.94 1.74
C PRO A 344 -24.61 -10.23 2.57
N GLU A 345 -25.73 -10.95 2.61
CA GLU A 345 -25.69 -12.37 2.98
C GLU A 345 -24.70 -13.09 2.04
N PRO A 346 -23.90 -14.05 2.55
CA PRO A 346 -23.08 -14.87 1.69
C PRO A 346 -23.98 -15.52 0.64
N LEU A 347 -23.60 -15.41 -0.64
CA LEU A 347 -24.30 -15.99 -1.78
C LEU A 347 -24.65 -17.46 -1.49
N SER A 348 -25.89 -17.69 -1.09
CA SER A 348 -26.50 -19.01 -1.03
C SER A 348 -26.57 -19.54 -2.45
N ARG A 349 -25.68 -20.48 -2.78
CA ARG A 349 -25.80 -21.32 -3.97
C ARG A 349 -27.13 -22.08 -3.88
N SER A 350 -28.06 -21.71 -4.74
CA SER A 350 -29.24 -22.50 -5.11
C SER A 350 -29.42 -22.29 -6.61
N GLY A 351 -29.41 -23.28 -7.48
CA GLY A 351 -29.20 -24.71 -7.33
C GLY A 351 -29.00 -25.29 -8.73
N SER A 352 -28.27 -26.40 -8.82
CA SER A 352 -28.26 -27.27 -9.99
C SER A 352 -28.66 -28.64 -9.51
N GLN A 353 -29.70 -29.20 -10.13
CA GLN A 353 -30.28 -30.48 -9.80
C GLN A 353 -29.29 -31.66 -9.90
N GLU A 354 -29.54 -32.58 -9.00
CA GLU A 354 -29.16 -33.98 -8.86
C GLU A 354 -28.67 -34.74 -10.11
N GLY A 355 -27.59 -35.50 -9.89
CA GLY A 355 -27.19 -36.68 -10.66
C GLY A 355 -26.21 -37.51 -9.81
N ALA A 356 -26.68 -38.69 -9.36
CA ALA A 356 -26.07 -39.56 -8.35
C ALA A 356 -24.70 -40.17 -8.70
N SER A 357 -23.87 -40.46 -7.68
CA SER A 357 -23.33 -41.80 -7.33
C SER A 357 -21.95 -41.79 -6.64
N MET A 358 -21.88 -42.50 -5.50
CA MET A 358 -20.77 -43.14 -4.77
C MET A 358 -19.62 -42.33 -4.11
N GLU A 359 -19.78 -42.17 -2.78
CA GLU A 359 -19.01 -42.78 -1.68
C GLU A 359 -17.51 -43.10 -1.84
N GLY A 360 -16.68 -42.49 -0.98
CA GLY A 360 -15.40 -43.05 -0.52
C GLY A 360 -14.30 -42.05 -0.17
N SER A 361 -13.99 -41.94 1.14
CA SER A 361 -12.70 -41.53 1.74
C SER A 361 -12.51 -40.06 2.18
N ARG A 362 -12.59 -39.83 3.49
CA ARG A 362 -12.03 -38.66 4.19
C ARG A 362 -10.56 -38.92 4.54
N PRO A 363 -9.70 -37.89 4.53
CA PRO A 363 -8.92 -37.54 5.71
C PRO A 363 -9.10 -36.08 6.16
N ALA A 364 -8.65 -35.84 7.40
CA ALA A 364 -8.76 -34.68 8.30
C ALA A 364 -8.96 -33.26 7.73
N ALA A 365 -9.80 -32.49 8.43
CA ALA A 365 -10.09 -31.09 8.16
C ALA A 365 -8.89 -30.15 8.44
N PRO A 366 -8.60 -29.16 7.56
CA PRO A 366 -7.74 -28.03 7.88
C PRO A 366 -8.46 -27.04 8.80
N ALA A 367 -7.69 -26.39 9.68
CA ALA A 367 -8.16 -25.40 10.64
C ALA A 367 -8.86 -24.21 9.94
N GLU A 368 -9.97 -23.74 10.52
CA GLU A 368 -10.74 -22.60 10.03
C GLU A 368 -9.98 -21.28 10.23
N PRO A 369 -9.77 -20.45 9.18
CA PRO A 369 -9.28 -19.09 9.34
C PRO A 369 -10.43 -18.17 9.78
N GLY A 370 -10.35 -17.69 11.02
CA GLY A 370 -11.29 -16.75 11.62
C GLY A 370 -11.38 -15.43 10.84
N THR A 371 -12.60 -15.02 10.52
CA THR A 371 -12.91 -13.76 9.84
C THR A 371 -12.94 -12.62 10.87
N LEU A 372 -11.81 -11.98 11.14
CA LEU A 372 -11.74 -10.80 12.02
C LEU A 372 -11.97 -9.51 11.21
N LYS A 373 -12.83 -8.61 11.72
CA LYS A 373 -13.06 -7.27 11.14
C LYS A 373 -12.15 -6.27 11.85
N THR A 374 -11.25 -5.62 11.11
CA THR A 374 -10.55 -4.42 11.61
C THR A 374 -11.45 -3.20 11.45
N SER A 375 -11.55 -2.37 12.48
CA SER A 375 -12.33 -1.11 12.42
C SER A 375 -11.46 -0.02 11.81
N LEU A 376 -11.64 0.25 10.51
CA LEU A 376 -10.95 1.34 9.82
C LEU A 376 -11.33 2.70 10.45
N VAL A 377 -10.32 3.53 10.75
CA VAL A 377 -10.52 4.90 11.22
C VAL A 377 -11.25 5.71 10.14
N ALA A 378 -12.25 6.47 10.55
CA ALA A 378 -13.01 7.33 9.65
C ALA A 378 -12.09 8.32 8.93
N THR A 379 -12.26 8.50 7.62
CA THR A 379 -11.54 9.51 6.84
C THR A 379 -11.72 10.89 7.52
N PRO A 380 -10.64 11.65 7.76
CA PRO A 380 -10.77 13.00 8.31
C PRO A 380 -11.71 13.82 7.41
N GLY A 381 -12.64 14.55 8.03
CA GLY A 381 -13.54 15.43 7.29
C GLY A 381 -12.75 16.48 6.51
N ILE A 382 -13.23 16.83 5.31
CA ILE A 382 -12.61 17.83 4.41
C ILE A 382 -12.24 19.14 5.14
N ASP A 383 -13.00 19.51 6.17
CA ASP A 383 -12.77 20.71 6.98
C ASP A 383 -11.41 20.70 7.72
N LYS A 384 -10.87 19.51 8.02
CA LYS A 384 -9.55 19.32 8.63
C LYS A 384 -8.42 19.14 7.61
N LEU A 385 -8.76 18.94 6.34
CA LEU A 385 -7.82 18.79 5.23
C LEU A 385 -7.39 20.14 4.63
N THR A 386 -8.21 21.19 4.79
CA THR A 386 -8.02 22.49 4.13
C THR A 386 -8.06 23.63 5.14
N GLU A 387 -7.11 23.65 6.08
CA GLU A 387 -7.06 24.68 7.14
C GLU A 387 -6.92 26.13 6.61
N LYS A 388 -6.71 26.31 5.30
CA LYS A 388 -6.64 27.62 4.62
C LYS A 388 -7.42 27.73 3.31
N SER A 389 -8.40 26.87 3.06
CA SER A 389 -9.20 26.97 1.83
C SER A 389 -10.65 26.61 2.09
N GLN A 390 -11.51 27.63 2.01
CA GLN A 390 -12.97 27.44 1.98
C GLN A 390 -13.41 27.40 0.53
N VAL A 391 -14.14 26.34 0.17
CA VAL A 391 -14.81 26.20 -1.13
C VAL A 391 -16.12 26.98 -1.04
N SER A 392 -16.38 27.91 -1.97
CA SER A 392 -17.67 28.60 -2.00
C SER A 392 -18.79 27.66 -2.45
N GLU A 393 -20.05 28.03 -2.20
CA GLU A 393 -21.23 27.19 -2.49
C GLU A 393 -21.33 26.72 -3.95
N ASP A 394 -20.63 27.35 -4.89
CA ASP A 394 -20.55 27.04 -6.31
C ASP A 394 -19.36 26.13 -6.70
N GLY A 395 -18.52 25.69 -5.76
CA GLY A 395 -17.38 24.81 -6.01
C GLY A 395 -16.08 25.52 -6.44
N THR A 396 -16.08 26.86 -6.42
CA THR A 396 -14.90 27.68 -6.78
C THR A 396 -14.06 28.00 -5.53
N LEU A 397 -12.74 28.06 -5.64
CA LEU A 397 -11.86 28.46 -4.52
C LEU A 397 -11.63 29.98 -4.53
N ARG A 398 -11.83 30.65 -3.38
CA ARG A 398 -11.34 32.02 -3.14
C ARG A 398 -10.12 31.98 -2.23
N SER A 399 -9.00 32.54 -2.69
CA SER A 399 -7.84 32.80 -1.83
C SER A 399 -8.10 34.01 -0.94
N LEU A 400 -7.79 33.89 0.35
CA LEU A 400 -7.55 35.06 1.19
C LEU A 400 -6.12 35.54 0.91
N GLU A 401 -5.98 36.73 0.33
CA GLU A 401 -4.68 37.37 0.17
C GLU A 401 -4.12 37.80 1.55
N PRO A 402 -2.84 37.54 1.85
CA PRO A 402 -2.17 38.13 3.01
C PRO A 402 -1.79 39.58 2.69
N ALA A 403 -2.17 40.51 3.58
CA ALA A 403 -1.74 41.90 3.50
C ALA A 403 -0.19 42.01 3.57
N PRO A 404 0.46 42.85 2.75
CA PRO A 404 1.91 43.01 2.79
C PRO A 404 2.34 43.91 3.97
N PRO A 405 3.56 43.73 4.53
CA PRO A 405 4.11 44.62 5.54
C PRO A 405 4.70 45.87 4.86
N GLN A 406 4.39 47.07 5.37
CA GLN A 406 5.08 48.31 5.01
C GLN A 406 5.51 49.08 6.26
N SER A 407 6.74 49.59 6.21
CA SER A 407 7.34 50.59 7.11
C SER A 407 8.51 51.26 6.38
N PRO A 408 8.99 52.47 6.74
CA PRO A 408 8.36 53.60 7.46
C PRO A 408 8.62 54.98 6.75
N GLU A 409 8.30 56.08 7.47
CA GLU A 409 8.61 57.52 7.22
C GLU A 409 7.60 58.34 6.38
N ASP A 410 7.22 59.59 6.67
CA ASP A 410 7.23 60.50 7.84
C ASP A 410 6.34 61.74 7.46
N GLY A 411 5.75 62.46 8.42
CA GLY A 411 5.18 63.82 8.20
C GLY A 411 3.66 64.08 8.49
N SER A 412 3.40 64.65 9.68
CA SER A 412 2.17 65.17 10.34
C SER A 412 1.40 66.33 9.64
N PRO A 413 0.39 67.01 10.26
CA PRO A 413 -0.85 66.57 10.96
C PRO A 413 -2.13 67.38 10.54
N ALA A 414 -3.34 66.98 10.98
CA ALA A 414 -4.36 67.81 11.66
C ALA A 414 -5.81 67.25 11.59
N ASP A 415 -6.42 67.15 12.78
CA ASP A 415 -7.81 67.42 13.20
C ASP A 415 -9.02 66.82 12.44
N GLU A 416 -9.75 65.90 13.09
CA GLU A 416 -11.04 66.17 13.77
C GLU A 416 -11.76 64.85 14.11
N GLU A 417 -11.98 64.61 15.40
CA GLU A 417 -12.96 63.65 15.95
C GLU A 417 -14.33 64.37 16.08
N PRO A 418 -15.50 63.68 16.04
CA PRO A 418 -15.88 62.85 17.18
C PRO A 418 -16.75 61.60 16.89
N SER A 419 -16.71 60.73 17.91
CA SER A 419 -17.54 59.54 18.20
C SER A 419 -19.06 59.68 17.94
N PRO A 420 -19.80 58.56 17.76
CA PRO A 420 -20.61 58.08 18.91
C PRO A 420 -20.76 56.54 19.05
N THR A 421 -20.52 56.08 20.28
CA THR A 421 -21.36 55.18 21.11
C THR A 421 -22.47 54.31 20.48
N TRP A 422 -22.25 52.99 20.58
CA TRP A 422 -23.16 51.91 21.00
C TRP A 422 -24.52 51.71 20.27
N ARG A 423 -24.60 50.64 19.46
CA ARG A 423 -25.69 49.66 19.60
C ARG A 423 -25.28 48.26 19.15
N GLU A 424 -25.12 47.43 20.17
CA GLU A 424 -24.96 45.99 20.16
C GLU A 424 -26.14 45.30 19.43
N GLN A 425 -25.87 44.66 18.30
CA GLN A 425 -26.77 43.67 17.69
C GLN A 425 -26.00 42.37 17.44
N ARG A 426 -26.07 41.52 18.47
CA ARG A 426 -26.12 40.04 18.43
C ARG A 426 -25.21 39.34 17.42
N ARG A 427 -24.02 38.96 17.91
CA ARG A 427 -23.40 37.68 17.54
C ARG A 427 -24.38 36.54 17.86
N PRO A 428 -24.67 35.58 16.96
CA PRO A 428 -25.16 34.29 17.39
C PRO A 428 -23.98 33.53 17.99
N SER A 429 -24.01 33.39 19.30
CA SER A 429 -23.08 32.56 20.07
C SER A 429 -23.16 31.10 19.61
N SER A 430 -21.99 30.52 19.41
CA SER A 430 -21.75 29.09 19.47
C SER A 430 -22.17 28.53 20.84
N ALA A 431 -23.13 27.60 20.87
CA ALA A 431 -23.23 26.58 21.90
C ALA A 431 -24.14 25.41 21.46
N SER A 432 -23.49 24.26 21.24
CA SER A 432 -23.98 22.91 21.57
C SER A 432 -25.40 22.48 21.14
N ALA A 433 -25.47 21.81 19.99
CA ALA A 433 -26.12 20.51 19.91
C ALA A 433 -25.20 19.59 19.11
N SER A 434 -24.79 18.46 19.69
CA SER A 434 -24.28 17.31 18.95
C SER A 434 -25.42 16.71 18.11
N GLY A 435 -25.89 17.46 17.13
CA GLY A 435 -26.80 16.97 16.11
C GLY A 435 -26.04 16.01 15.22
N GLN A 436 -26.40 14.73 15.27
CA GLN A 436 -25.93 13.75 14.30
C GLN A 436 -26.32 14.28 12.91
N TRP A 437 -25.33 14.69 12.11
CA TRP A 437 -25.58 15.19 10.76
C TRP A 437 -26.40 14.17 9.98
N SER A 438 -27.47 14.64 9.33
CA SER A 438 -28.30 13.83 8.47
C SER A 438 -28.51 14.54 7.12
N PRO A 439 -28.43 13.81 6.00
CA PRO A 439 -28.62 14.38 4.68
C PRO A 439 -30.09 14.80 4.49
N THR A 440 -30.33 16.06 4.13
CA THR A 440 -31.66 16.57 3.79
C THR A 440 -31.86 16.67 2.28
N PRO A 441 -33.11 16.64 1.77
CA PRO A 441 -33.41 16.91 0.36
C PRO A 441 -32.79 18.22 -0.15
N GLU A 442 -32.87 19.29 0.65
CA GLU A 442 -32.33 20.60 0.31
C GLU A 442 -30.81 20.54 0.18
N TRP A 443 -30.14 19.80 1.07
CA TRP A 443 -28.70 19.57 0.99
C TRP A 443 -28.33 18.79 -0.28
N VAL A 444 -29.04 17.71 -0.64
CA VAL A 444 -28.75 16.99 -1.89
C VAL A 444 -28.95 17.89 -3.11
N LEU A 445 -30.03 18.67 -3.14
CA LEU A 445 -30.34 19.56 -4.26
C LEU A 445 -29.33 20.71 -4.41
N SER A 446 -28.73 21.18 -3.31
CA SER A 446 -27.79 22.31 -3.33
C SER A 446 -26.53 22.06 -4.16
N TRP A 447 -26.09 20.80 -4.26
CA TRP A 447 -24.89 20.40 -5.00
C TRP A 447 -25.17 19.47 -6.19
N LYS A 448 -26.26 18.68 -6.18
CA LYS A 448 -26.57 17.73 -7.28
C LYS A 448 -26.59 18.42 -8.65
N ALA A 449 -27.23 19.59 -8.74
CA ALA A 449 -27.35 20.34 -10.00
C ALA A 449 -26.01 20.92 -10.49
N LYS A 450 -25.00 21.02 -9.61
CA LYS A 450 -23.69 21.58 -9.89
C LYS A 450 -22.67 20.53 -10.34
N LEU A 451 -23.01 19.23 -10.27
CA LEU A 451 -22.11 18.16 -10.68
C LEU A 451 -21.66 18.35 -12.15
N PRO A 452 -20.36 18.33 -12.45
CA PRO A 452 -19.84 18.62 -13.78
C PRO A 452 -19.99 17.39 -14.71
N LEU A 453 -21.23 17.00 -14.99
CA LEU A 453 -21.56 15.81 -15.80
C LEU A 453 -21.67 16.11 -17.30
N GLN A 454 -21.74 17.38 -17.69
CA GLN A 454 -22.07 17.79 -19.06
C GLN A 454 -21.14 17.17 -20.11
N THR A 455 -19.82 17.22 -19.90
CA THR A 455 -18.83 16.68 -20.85
C THR A 455 -18.96 15.17 -20.99
N ILE A 456 -19.04 14.43 -19.88
CA ILE A 456 -19.21 12.96 -19.89
C ILE A 456 -20.55 12.57 -20.52
N MET A 457 -21.64 13.27 -20.21
CA MET A 457 -22.95 12.98 -20.79
C MET A 457 -22.97 13.25 -22.29
N ARG A 458 -22.29 14.32 -22.75
CA ARG A 458 -22.13 14.62 -24.17
C ARG A 458 -21.29 13.57 -24.89
N LEU A 459 -20.18 13.15 -24.28
CA LEU A 459 -19.35 12.04 -24.76
C LEU A 459 -20.20 10.77 -24.97
N LEU A 460 -20.98 10.39 -23.96
CA LEU A 460 -21.83 9.19 -24.02
C LEU A 460 -22.90 9.29 -25.10
N GLN A 461 -23.56 10.45 -25.25
CA GLN A 461 -24.56 10.68 -26.30
C GLN A 461 -23.99 10.49 -27.72
N VAL A 462 -22.72 10.85 -27.92
CA VAL A 462 -22.06 10.78 -29.23
C VAL A 462 -21.48 9.39 -29.48
N LEU A 463 -20.73 8.84 -28.53
CA LEU A 463 -19.95 7.62 -28.75
C LEU A 463 -20.75 6.33 -28.54
N VAL A 464 -21.73 6.29 -27.63
CA VAL A 464 -22.51 5.06 -27.39
C VAL A 464 -23.22 4.59 -28.66
N PRO A 465 -23.98 5.45 -29.39
CA PRO A 465 -24.64 5.01 -30.63
C PRO A 465 -23.65 4.60 -31.73
N GLN A 466 -22.47 5.25 -31.80
CA GLN A 466 -21.45 4.93 -32.79
C GLN A 466 -20.81 3.57 -32.51
N VAL A 467 -20.48 3.29 -31.25
CA VAL A 467 -19.92 2.00 -30.84
C VAL A 467 -20.96 0.89 -31.03
N GLU A 468 -22.21 1.09 -30.60
CA GLU A 468 -23.29 0.10 -30.78
C GLU A 468 -23.53 -0.19 -32.26
N LYS A 469 -23.55 0.85 -33.12
CA LYS A 469 -23.66 0.67 -34.57
C LYS A 469 -22.50 -0.13 -35.15
N ILE A 470 -21.26 0.19 -34.78
CA ILE A 470 -20.07 -0.52 -35.26
C ILE A 470 -20.09 -1.99 -34.79
N CYS A 471 -20.52 -2.26 -33.57
CA CYS A 471 -20.70 -3.63 -33.07
C CYS A 471 -21.72 -4.42 -33.89
N ILE A 472 -22.84 -3.80 -34.25
CA ILE A 472 -23.89 -4.43 -35.06
C ILE A 472 -23.43 -4.63 -36.52
N ASP A 473 -22.94 -3.57 -37.16
CA ASP A 473 -22.60 -3.57 -38.60
C ASP A 473 -21.46 -4.54 -38.93
N LYS A 474 -20.50 -4.71 -38.01
CA LYS A 474 -19.33 -5.58 -38.20
C LYS A 474 -19.41 -6.91 -37.44
N GLY A 475 -20.48 -7.16 -36.69
CA GLY A 475 -20.62 -8.35 -35.84
C GLY A 475 -19.50 -8.49 -34.81
N LEU A 476 -19.01 -7.38 -34.26
CA LEU A 476 -17.82 -7.36 -33.42
C LEU A 476 -18.10 -7.97 -32.05
N THR A 477 -17.29 -8.96 -31.70
CA THR A 477 -17.23 -9.55 -30.36
C THR A 477 -15.92 -9.23 -29.62
N ASP A 478 -14.95 -8.62 -30.31
CA ASP A 478 -13.62 -8.28 -29.77
C ASP A 478 -13.56 -6.81 -29.34
N GLU A 479 -13.17 -6.58 -28.08
CA GLU A 479 -13.03 -5.24 -27.48
C GLU A 479 -11.87 -4.45 -28.13
N SER A 480 -10.85 -5.14 -28.67
CA SER A 480 -9.66 -4.55 -29.28
C SER A 480 -9.98 -3.66 -30.48
N GLU A 481 -11.00 -4.02 -31.26
CA GLU A 481 -11.44 -3.23 -32.41
C GLU A 481 -12.19 -1.95 -32.00
N ILE A 482 -12.93 -2.02 -30.89
CA ILE A 482 -13.60 -0.84 -30.30
C ILE A 482 -12.55 0.14 -29.77
N LEU A 483 -11.51 -0.37 -29.10
CA LEU A 483 -10.40 0.45 -28.62
C LEU A 483 -9.65 1.11 -29.77
N ARG A 484 -9.35 0.39 -30.87
CA ARG A 484 -8.76 1.00 -32.07
C ARG A 484 -9.66 2.08 -32.67
N PHE A 485 -10.98 1.87 -32.71
CA PHE A 485 -11.92 2.89 -33.16
C PHE A 485 -11.85 4.15 -32.28
N LEU A 486 -11.82 3.99 -30.95
CA LEU A 486 -11.71 5.11 -30.02
C LEU A 486 -10.37 5.85 -30.12
N GLN A 487 -9.27 5.13 -30.34
CA GLN A 487 -7.93 5.72 -30.51
C GLN A 487 -7.81 6.60 -31.76
N HIS A 488 -8.52 6.26 -32.85
CA HIS A 488 -8.50 7.03 -34.10
C HIS A 488 -9.69 8.00 -34.22
N GLY A 489 -10.62 7.97 -33.26
CA GLY A 489 -11.78 8.85 -33.22
C GLY A 489 -11.40 10.26 -32.76
N THR A 490 -12.17 11.26 -33.19
CA THR A 490 -12.01 12.64 -32.72
C THR A 490 -13.29 13.17 -32.10
N LEU A 491 -13.14 13.94 -31.03
CA LEU A 491 -14.22 14.63 -30.33
C LEU A 491 -14.20 16.15 -30.50
N VAL A 492 -13.30 16.65 -31.36
CA VAL A 492 -13.16 18.08 -31.64
C VAL A 492 -14.47 18.63 -32.19
N GLY A 493 -14.97 19.70 -31.57
CA GLY A 493 -16.24 20.35 -31.94
C GLY A 493 -17.51 19.62 -31.46
N LEU A 494 -17.40 18.46 -30.83
CA LEU A 494 -18.56 17.69 -30.33
C LEU A 494 -18.80 17.88 -28.82
N LEU A 495 -17.73 18.17 -28.07
CA LEU A 495 -17.75 18.41 -26.64
C LEU A 495 -17.98 19.90 -26.31
N PRO A 496 -18.44 20.21 -25.08
CA PRO A 496 -18.49 21.59 -24.58
C PRO A 496 -17.11 22.26 -24.61
N VAL A 497 -17.11 23.60 -24.59
CA VAL A 497 -15.87 24.39 -24.54
C VAL A 497 -15.00 23.93 -23.35
N PRO A 498 -13.70 23.65 -23.57
CA PRO A 498 -12.82 23.20 -22.50
C PRO A 498 -12.69 24.24 -21.39
N HIS A 499 -12.71 23.77 -20.14
CA HIS A 499 -12.50 24.64 -18.97
C HIS A 499 -11.01 24.66 -18.59
N PRO A 500 -10.47 25.78 -18.06
CA PRO A 500 -9.09 25.82 -17.58
C PRO A 500 -8.77 24.67 -16.59
N ILE A 501 -7.58 24.09 -16.71
CA ILE A 501 -7.12 23.05 -15.79
C ILE A 501 -6.73 23.71 -14.46
N LEU A 502 -7.40 23.31 -13.38
CA LEU A 502 -7.07 23.73 -12.02
C LEU A 502 -6.08 22.75 -11.39
N ILE A 503 -4.83 23.17 -11.22
CA ILE A 503 -3.81 22.36 -10.55
C ILE A 503 -4.03 22.47 -9.03
N ARG A 504 -4.40 21.35 -8.39
CA ARG A 504 -4.48 21.24 -6.94
C ARG A 504 -3.27 20.47 -6.42
N LYS A 505 -2.36 21.14 -5.72
CA LYS A 505 -1.24 20.47 -5.05
C LYS A 505 -1.76 19.81 -3.77
N TYR A 506 -1.44 18.52 -3.58
CA TYR A 506 -1.72 17.84 -2.31
C TYR A 506 -0.96 18.55 -1.19
N GLN A 507 -1.68 18.92 -0.12
CA GLN A 507 -1.07 19.44 1.11
C GLN A 507 -1.15 18.33 2.15
N ALA A 508 0.02 17.75 2.48
CA ALA A 508 0.11 16.76 3.53
C ALA A 508 -0.27 17.41 4.87
N ASN A 509 -1.11 16.72 5.64
CA ASN A 509 -1.43 17.08 7.02
C ASN A 509 -1.38 15.85 7.91
N SER A 510 -1.20 16.04 9.22
CA SER A 510 -1.05 14.95 10.19
C SER A 510 -2.26 14.00 10.19
N GLY A 511 -3.47 14.53 9.99
CA GLY A 511 -4.70 13.74 9.87
C GLY A 511 -4.69 12.80 8.67
N THR A 512 -4.31 13.28 7.49
CA THR A 512 -4.18 12.46 6.28
C THR A 512 -3.06 11.43 6.37
N ALA A 513 -1.92 11.81 6.95
CA ALA A 513 -0.80 10.90 7.15
C ALA A 513 -1.20 9.76 8.11
N MET A 514 -1.87 10.08 9.22
CA MET A 514 -2.37 9.10 10.17
C MET A 514 -3.44 8.19 9.56
N TRP A 515 -4.41 8.77 8.84
CA TRP A 515 -5.45 7.99 8.15
C TRP A 515 -4.83 7.06 7.11
N PHE A 516 -3.93 7.57 6.27
CA PHE A 516 -3.28 6.78 5.22
C PHE A 516 -2.44 5.66 5.83
N ARG A 517 -1.61 5.97 6.84
CA ARG A 517 -0.79 4.97 7.56
C ARG A 517 -1.67 3.87 8.16
N THR A 518 -2.74 4.24 8.85
CA THR A 518 -3.66 3.28 9.49
C THR A 518 -4.41 2.45 8.45
N TYR A 519 -4.91 3.08 7.39
CA TYR A 519 -5.63 2.42 6.31
C TYR A 519 -4.74 1.44 5.55
N MET A 520 -3.54 1.87 5.14
CA MET A 520 -2.58 1.04 4.41
C MET A 520 -2.16 -0.17 5.22
N TRP A 521 -1.72 0.01 6.47
CA TRP A 521 -1.35 -1.11 7.33
C TRP A 521 -2.54 -2.00 7.68
N GLY A 522 -3.74 -1.43 7.84
CA GLY A 522 -4.97 -2.22 8.03
C GLY A 522 -5.28 -3.12 6.84
N VAL A 523 -5.12 -2.62 5.61
CA VAL A 523 -5.30 -3.43 4.38
C VAL A 523 -4.21 -4.49 4.28
N ILE A 524 -2.95 -4.13 4.50
CA ILE A 524 -1.81 -5.06 4.47
C ILE A 524 -2.02 -6.20 5.48
N TYR A 525 -2.37 -5.87 6.71
CA TYR A 525 -2.67 -6.84 7.77
C TYR A 525 -3.79 -7.81 7.37
N LEU A 526 -4.91 -7.30 6.87
CA LEU A 526 -6.05 -8.13 6.47
C LEU A 526 -5.75 -9.03 5.27
N ARG A 527 -4.87 -8.60 4.35
CA ARG A 527 -4.55 -9.35 3.12
C ARG A 527 -3.44 -10.36 3.32
N ASN A 528 -2.59 -10.19 4.33
CA ASN A 528 -1.44 -11.05 4.59
C ASN A 528 -1.83 -12.22 5.49
N VAL A 529 -2.54 -13.18 4.92
CA VAL A 529 -3.04 -14.38 5.62
C VAL A 529 -2.17 -15.62 5.43
N ASP A 530 -1.27 -15.63 4.44
CA ASP A 530 -0.42 -16.79 4.11
C ASP A 530 1.03 -16.38 3.73
N PRO A 531 2.01 -16.58 4.62
CA PRO A 531 1.83 -16.94 6.03
C PRO A 531 1.23 -15.76 6.81
N PRO A 532 0.62 -16.01 7.98
CA PRO A 532 0.01 -14.97 8.79
C PRO A 532 1.07 -14.18 9.60
N VAL A 533 1.82 -13.27 8.95
CA VAL A 533 3.02 -12.61 9.52
C VAL A 533 2.73 -11.83 10.82
N TRP A 534 1.65 -11.05 10.83
CA TRP A 534 1.29 -10.17 11.94
C TRP A 534 0.16 -10.72 12.82
N TYR A 535 -0.31 -11.94 12.56
CA TYR A 535 -1.31 -12.54 13.44
C TYR A 535 -0.67 -12.97 14.76
N ASP A 536 -1.46 -12.89 15.83
CA ASP A 536 -1.01 -13.14 17.20
C ASP A 536 0.17 -12.28 17.65
N THR A 537 0.34 -11.09 17.08
CA THR A 537 1.27 -10.06 17.56
C THR A 537 0.55 -8.88 18.22
N ASP A 538 1.25 -8.14 19.07
CA ASP A 538 0.70 -7.02 19.85
C ASP A 538 0.67 -5.70 19.06
N VAL A 539 -0.09 -5.69 17.96
CA VAL A 539 -0.34 -4.49 17.13
C VAL A 539 -1.04 -3.40 17.97
N LYS A 540 -0.52 -2.16 17.91
CA LYS A 540 -1.02 -1.00 18.66
C LYS A 540 -1.60 0.11 17.77
N LEU A 541 -1.37 0.04 16.46
CA LEU A 541 -1.82 1.07 15.51
C LEU A 541 -3.36 1.08 15.31
N PHE A 542 -4.00 -0.08 15.41
CA PHE A 542 -5.45 -0.22 15.29
C PHE A 542 -5.95 -1.39 16.16
N GLU A 543 -7.22 -1.34 16.55
CA GLU A 543 -7.85 -2.39 17.34
C GLU A 543 -8.16 -3.62 16.49
N ILE A 544 -7.75 -4.79 17.00
CA ILE A 544 -8.07 -6.10 16.42
C ILE A 544 -9.14 -6.73 17.31
N GLN A 545 -10.38 -6.79 16.82
CA GLN A 545 -11.44 -7.52 17.51
C GLN A 545 -11.28 -9.01 17.22
N ARG A 546 -10.94 -9.79 18.25
CA ARG A 546 -10.99 -11.26 18.21
C ARG A 546 -12.46 -11.68 18.34
N VAL A 547 -13.02 -12.30 17.30
CA VAL A 547 -14.40 -12.79 17.27
C VAL A 547 -14.43 -14.27 17.63
#